data_AF-A0A847EJ58-F1
#
_entry.id   AF-A0A847EJ58-F1
#
_cell.length_a   1.000
_cell.length_b   1.000
_cell.length_c   1.000
_cell.angle_alpha   90.00
_cell.angle_beta   90.00
_cell.angle_gamma   90.00
#
_symmetry.space_group_name_H-M   'P 1'
#
loop_
_entity.id
_entity.type
_entity.pdbx_description
1 polymer ?
#
loop_
_entity_poly.entity_id
_entity_poly.type
_entity_poly.pdbx_seq_one_letter_code
_entity_poly.pdbx_strand_id
1 'polypeptide(L)'
;PHSFDELTNLNLSLEGFIRMGEYVSRMAEVCDNRLISLITSGYNLSILPYTWLALISGLINETVDFSNINPEFHIKIQDPVYEDTKKVVEQVKSTHKNIWNCLR
;
A
#
# COMPACT_ATOMS: atom_id res chain seq x y z
N PRO A 1 -5.69 1.77 6.42
CA PRO A 1 -4.51 0.98 6.84
C PRO A 1 -3.22 1.80 7.13
N HIS A 2 -3.27 3.14 7.13
CA HIS A 2 -2.15 3.95 7.60
C HIS A 2 -1.90 3.73 9.10
N SER A 3 -0.72 4.06 9.63
CA SER A 3 -0.42 3.98 11.08
C SER A 3 -1.33 4.85 11.98
N PHE A 4 -1.99 5.84 11.39
CA PHE A 4 -2.94 6.74 12.08
C PHE A 4 -4.40 6.37 11.80
N ASP A 5 -4.65 5.26 11.11
CA ASP A 5 -6.00 4.75 10.90
C ASP A 5 -6.57 4.22 12.22
N GLU A 6 -7.75 4.70 12.61
CA GLU A 6 -8.32 4.40 13.93
C GLU A 6 -8.93 3.00 14.02
N LEU A 7 -9.16 2.32 12.88
CA LEU A 7 -9.81 1.00 12.86
C LEU A 7 -8.83 -0.16 12.74
N THR A 8 -7.57 0.10 12.34
CA THR A 8 -6.60 -0.96 12.03
C THR A 8 -5.19 -0.59 12.45
N ASN A 9 -4.38 -1.58 12.85
CA ASN A 9 -2.99 -1.40 13.26
C ASN A 9 -2.01 -1.92 12.19
N LEU A 10 -2.20 -1.50 10.93
CA LEU A 10 -1.46 -2.04 9.79
C LEU A 10 -0.19 -1.27 9.42
N ASN A 11 0.02 -0.09 10.00
CA ASN A 11 1.28 0.67 9.93
C ASN A 11 1.83 0.95 8.52
N LEU A 12 0.96 1.05 7.51
CA LEU A 12 1.39 1.37 6.16
C LEU A 12 1.78 2.86 6.07
N SER A 13 3.02 3.14 5.63
CA SER A 13 3.51 4.51 5.43
C SER A 13 3.06 5.10 4.09
N LEU A 14 3.18 6.43 3.94
CA LEU A 14 2.98 7.11 2.65
C LEU A 14 3.87 6.53 1.54
N GLU A 15 5.14 6.26 1.83
CA GLU A 15 6.04 5.54 0.90
C GLU A 15 5.49 4.18 0.47
N GLY A 16 4.83 3.47 1.39
CA GLY A 16 4.18 2.20 1.12
C GLY A 16 3.01 2.35 0.15
N PHE A 17 2.20 3.40 0.32
CA PHE A 17 1.13 3.75 -0.63
C PHE A 17 1.67 4.08 -2.02
N ILE A 18 2.76 4.85 -2.12
CA ILE A 18 3.42 5.15 -3.40
C ILE A 18 3.84 3.85 -4.09
N ARG A 19 4.57 2.97 -3.39
CA ARG A 19 5.02 1.69 -3.93
C ARG A 19 3.87 0.79 -4.38
N MET A 20 2.75 0.77 -3.66
CA MET A 20 1.57 0.03 -4.09
C MET A 20 1.01 0.60 -5.40
N GLY A 21 0.93 1.92 -5.54
CA GLY A 21 0.53 2.57 -6.79
C GLY A 21 1.44 2.15 -7.95
N GLU A 22 2.75 2.17 -7.75
CA GLU A 22 3.73 1.73 -8.75
C GLU A 22 3.57 0.25 -9.15
N TYR A 23 3.34 -0.65 -8.18
CA TYR A 23 3.09 -2.07 -8.45
C TYR A 23 1.85 -2.27 -9.31
N VAL A 24 0.76 -1.56 -9.00
CA VAL A 24 -0.50 -1.67 -9.75
C VAL A 24 -0.35 -1.02 -11.14
N SER A 25 0.36 0.10 -11.25
CA SER A 25 0.66 0.73 -12.55
C SER A 25 1.41 -0.23 -13.47
N ARG A 26 2.46 -0.90 -12.98
CA ARG A 26 3.20 -1.91 -13.76
C ARG A 26 2.31 -3.09 -14.14
N MET A 27 1.42 -3.53 -13.25
CA MET A 27 0.49 -4.61 -13.56
C MET A 27 -0.47 -4.23 -14.70
N ALA A 28 -0.86 -2.96 -14.82
CA ALA A 28 -1.78 -2.51 -15.87
C ALA A 28 -1.21 -2.66 -17.30
N GLU A 29 0.10 -2.85 -17.45
CA GLU A 29 0.74 -3.13 -18.74
C GLU A 29 0.16 -4.38 -19.41
N VAL A 30 -0.28 -5.38 -18.63
CA VAL A 30 -0.90 -6.61 -19.16
C VAL A 30 -2.31 -6.39 -19.70
N CYS A 31 -2.89 -5.21 -19.49
CA CYS A 31 -4.24 -4.84 -19.92
C CYS A 31 -4.28 -3.49 -20.66
N ASP A 32 -3.29 -3.23 -21.51
CA ASP A 32 -3.16 -2.02 -22.35
C ASP A 32 -3.15 -0.72 -21.53
N ASN A 33 -2.52 -0.75 -20.35
CA ASN A 33 -2.47 0.36 -19.39
C ASN A 33 -3.86 0.85 -18.93
N ARG A 34 -4.92 0.04 -19.09
CA ARG A 34 -6.26 0.37 -18.61
C ARG A 34 -6.36 0.08 -17.11
N LEU A 35 -6.58 1.13 -16.33
CA LEU A 35 -6.71 1.04 -14.87
C LEU A 35 -7.82 1.96 -14.38
N ILE A 36 -8.62 1.47 -13.44
CA ILE A 36 -9.59 2.29 -12.69
C ILE A 36 -9.29 2.10 -11.21
N SER A 37 -8.99 3.21 -10.52
CA SER A 37 -8.83 3.22 -9.07
C SER A 37 -10.15 3.62 -8.42
N LEU A 38 -10.67 2.77 -7.53
CA LEU A 38 -11.84 3.06 -6.72
C LEU A 38 -11.39 3.43 -5.31
N ILE A 39 -11.75 4.63 -4.87
CA ILE A 39 -11.59 5.02 -3.46
C ILE A 39 -12.60 4.24 -2.63
N THR A 40 -12.11 3.59 -1.58
CA THR A 40 -12.93 2.80 -0.66
C THR A 40 -12.85 3.40 0.75
N SER A 41 -12.69 2.57 1.77
CA SER A 41 -12.69 2.98 3.16
C SER A 41 -11.47 3.83 3.54
N GLY A 42 -11.64 4.64 4.58
CA GLY A 42 -10.59 5.38 5.27
C GLY A 42 -11.24 6.31 6.28
N TYR A 43 -10.74 6.33 7.51
CA TYR A 43 -11.51 6.86 8.64
C TYR A 43 -10.85 8.05 9.35
N ASN A 44 -9.52 8.19 9.23
CA ASN A 44 -8.83 9.37 9.76
C ASN A 44 -8.75 10.47 8.67
N LEU A 45 -9.63 11.46 8.76
CA LEU A 45 -9.77 12.54 7.77
C LEU A 45 -8.52 13.42 7.64
N SER A 46 -7.65 13.46 8.65
CA SER A 46 -6.44 14.30 8.63
C SER A 46 -5.32 13.69 7.78
N ILE A 47 -5.22 12.36 7.73
CA ILE A 47 -4.18 11.64 6.95
C ILE A 47 -4.70 11.13 5.59
N LEU A 48 -6.01 10.88 5.49
CA LEU A 48 -6.62 10.23 4.35
C LEU A 48 -6.30 10.90 2.99
N PRO A 49 -6.40 12.25 2.84
CA PRO A 49 -6.07 12.91 1.58
C PRO A 49 -4.63 12.63 1.12
N TYR A 50 -3.68 12.57 2.06
CA TYR A 50 -2.28 12.32 1.75
C TYR A 50 -2.04 10.86 1.35
N THR A 51 -2.71 9.90 1.99
CA THR A 51 -2.60 8.48 1.59
C THR A 51 -3.15 8.23 0.19
N TRP A 52 -4.25 8.90 -0.18
CA TRP A 52 -4.79 8.84 -1.54
C TRP A 52 -3.88 9.52 -2.55
N LEU A 53 -3.34 10.71 -2.22
CA LEU A 53 -2.40 11.41 -3.07
C LEU A 53 -1.13 10.57 -3.30
N ALA A 54 -0.60 9.93 -2.26
CA ALA A 54 0.54 9.02 -2.33
C ALA A 54 0.26 7.81 -3.23
N LEU A 55 -0.92 7.19 -3.11
CA LEU A 55 -1.31 6.08 -3.98
C LEU A 55 -1.43 6.53 -5.44
N ILE A 56 -2.08 7.67 -5.69
CA ILE A 56 -2.26 8.24 -7.02
C ILE A 56 -0.90 8.61 -7.63
N SER A 57 0.00 9.21 -6.87
CA SER A 57 1.33 9.60 -7.36
C SER A 57 2.11 8.37 -7.84
N GLY A 58 2.04 7.26 -7.12
CA GLY A 58 2.60 5.98 -7.56
C GLY A 58 1.91 5.41 -8.81
N LEU A 59 0.59 5.54 -8.93
CA LEU A 59 -0.17 5.07 -10.10
C LEU A 59 0.18 5.82 -11.39
N ILE A 60 0.47 7.12 -11.31
CA ILE A 60 0.83 7.94 -12.47
C ILE A 60 2.33 8.14 -12.63
N ASN A 61 3.14 7.50 -11.75
CA ASN A 61 4.59 7.61 -11.69
C ASN A 61 5.09 9.07 -11.56
N GLU A 62 4.40 9.86 -10.74
CA GLU A 62 4.74 11.25 -10.44
C GLU A 62 5.28 11.39 -9.01
N THR A 63 6.20 12.33 -8.82
CA THR A 63 6.76 12.62 -7.50
C THR A 63 5.96 13.68 -6.78
N VAL A 64 5.58 13.40 -5.53
CA VAL A 64 4.93 14.36 -4.65
C VAL A 64 5.79 14.56 -3.41
N ASP A 65 6.02 15.82 -3.06
CA ASP A 65 6.73 16.19 -1.84
C ASP A 65 5.77 16.22 -0.64
N PHE A 66 6.00 15.30 0.30
CA PHE A 66 5.27 15.22 1.57
C PHE A 66 6.02 15.85 2.74
N SER A 67 7.14 16.55 2.52
CA SER A 67 7.96 17.15 3.59
C SER A 67 7.21 18.17 4.45
N ASN A 68 6.23 18.87 3.87
CA ASN A 68 5.50 19.96 4.52
C ASN A 68 4.18 19.54 5.22
N ILE A 69 3.87 18.24 5.27
CA ILE A 69 2.69 17.75 5.99
C ILE A 69 3.01 17.58 7.49
N ASN A 70 2.00 17.26 8.32
CA ASN A 70 2.21 17.02 9.75
C ASN A 70 3.37 16.02 9.98
N PRO A 71 4.44 16.40 10.70
CA PRO A 71 5.59 15.52 10.97
C PRO A 71 5.23 14.18 11.61
N GLU A 72 4.14 14.14 12.38
CA GLU A 72 3.68 12.91 13.03
C GLU A 72 3.34 11.82 12.01
N PHE A 73 2.88 12.19 10.81
CA PHE A 73 2.53 11.24 9.75
C PHE A 73 3.74 10.50 9.17
N HIS A 74 4.96 10.98 9.43
CA HIS A 74 6.21 10.36 9.00
C HIS A 74 6.81 9.40 10.02
N ILE A 75 6.23 9.30 11.22
CA ILE A 75 6.74 8.44 12.29
C ILE A 75 6.65 6.98 11.85
N LYS A 76 7.81 6.34 11.70
CA LYS A 76 7.92 4.91 11.44
C LYS A 76 7.72 4.15 12.74
N ILE A 77 6.59 3.46 12.84
CA ILE A 77 6.32 2.54 13.94
C ILE A 77 7.06 1.24 13.64
N GLN A 78 7.88 0.77 14.59
CA GLN A 78 8.51 -0.54 14.48
C GLN A 78 7.41 -1.59 14.40
N ASP A 79 7.42 -2.42 13.35
CA ASP A 79 6.42 -3.46 13.15
C ASP A 79 6.76 -4.68 14.03
N PRO A 80 6.02 -4.91 15.13
CA PRO A 80 6.32 -6.01 16.04
C PRO A 80 5.94 -7.37 15.44
N VAL A 81 5.17 -7.41 14.35
CA VAL A 81 4.62 -8.63 13.74
C VAL A 81 5.19 -8.89 12.34
N TYR A 82 6.30 -8.25 11.98
CA TYR A 82 6.91 -8.40 10.65
C TYR A 82 7.29 -9.85 10.33
N GLU A 83 7.91 -10.57 11.28
CA GLU A 83 8.29 -11.97 11.07
C GLU A 83 7.08 -12.90 10.97
N ASP A 84 5.99 -12.61 11.69
CA ASP A 84 4.75 -13.36 11.56
C ASP A 84 4.05 -13.05 10.23
N THR A 85 4.12 -11.81 9.75
CA THR A 85 3.61 -11.41 8.43
C THR A 85 4.30 -12.19 7.32
N LYS A 86 5.62 -12.40 7.39
CA LYS A 86 6.34 -13.26 6.42
C LYS A 86 5.81 -14.69 6.42
N LYS A 87 5.56 -15.27 7.61
CA LYS A 87 5.00 -16.63 7.71
C LYS A 87 3.63 -16.71 7.06
N VAL A 88 2.78 -15.70 7.28
CA VAL A 88 1.45 -15.60 6.63
C VAL A 88 1.60 -15.53 5.11
N VAL A 89 2.52 -14.71 4.58
CA VAL A 89 2.77 -14.63 3.13
C VAL A 89 3.17 -15.99 2.56
N GLU A 90 4.09 -16.70 3.22
CA GLU A 90 4.53 -18.03 2.77
C GLU A 90 3.41 -19.08 2.88
N GLN A 91 2.57 -18.99 3.91
CA GLN A 91 1.39 -19.84 4.02
C GLN A 91 0.41 -19.61 2.86
N VAL A 92 0.10 -18.34 2.53
CA VAL A 92 -0.75 -17.99 1.39
C VAL A 92 -0.18 -18.55 0.09
N LYS A 93 1.12 -18.36 -0.18
CA LYS A 93 1.76 -18.91 -1.39
C LYS A 93 1.67 -20.43 -1.43
N SER A 94 1.99 -21.10 -0.33
CA SER A 94 1.97 -22.56 -0.22
C SER A 94 0.57 -23.14 -0.46
N THR A 95 -0.47 -22.50 0.07
CA THR A 95 -1.86 -22.89 -0.17
C THR A 95 -2.26 -22.77 -1.65
N HIS A 96 -1.72 -21.77 -2.35
CA HIS A 96 -2.15 -21.41 -3.69
C HIS A 96 -1.24 -21.95 -4.83
N LYS A 97 -0.08 -22.55 -4.52
CA LYS A 97 0.90 -23.04 -5.54
C LYS A 97 0.36 -24.06 -6.53
N ASN A 98 -0.63 -24.87 -6.13
CA ASN A 98 -1.17 -25.91 -7.02
C ASN A 98 -2.03 -25.31 -8.14
N ILE A 99 -2.64 -24.14 -7.90
CA ILE A 99 -3.54 -23.47 -8.85
C ILE A 99 -2.86 -22.31 -9.61
N TRP A 100 -1.83 -21.68 -9.05
CA TRP A 100 -1.10 -20.58 -9.70
C TRP A 100 0.33 -21.00 -10.08
N ASN A 101 0.63 -21.03 -11.38
CA ASN A 101 1.93 -21.47 -11.89
C ASN A 101 3.11 -20.60 -11.43
N CYS A 102 2.90 -19.31 -11.20
CA CYS A 102 3.94 -18.38 -10.72
C CYS A 102 4.32 -18.58 -9.25
N LEU A 103 3.62 -19.45 -8.52
CA LEU A 103 3.86 -19.77 -7.12
C LEU A 103 4.39 -21.21 -6.91
N ARG A 104 4.60 -21.95 -8.00
CA ARG A 104 5.15 -23.32 -7.97
C ARG A 104 6.66 -23.33 -7.73
#